data_AF-M3IPL1-F1
#
_entry.id   AF-M3IPL1-F1
#
_cell.length_a   1.000
_cell.length_b   1.000
_cell.length_c   1.000
_cell.angle_alpha   90.00
_cell.angle_beta   90.00
_cell.angle_gamma   90.00
#
_symmetry.space_group_name_H-M   'P 1'
#
loop_
_entity.id
_entity.type
_entity.pdbx_description
1 polymer ?
#
loop_
_entity_poly.entity_id
_entity_poly.type
_entity_poly.pdbx_seq_one_letter_code
_entity_poly.pdbx_strand_id
1 'polypeptide(L)'
;MLVIFQKYYTPIDRFINKLKRKGFWLYTGLILVSFGYLMYSISNLPAIPPPPSPRKQQKKKTKKERIEKEEEVDLGPENPAIPIDQSNNHVVNSWSKKTLYKFLFHEKIYPDVDEDLELIRKQVIEIYDFKKANGTLDEKYI
;
A
#
# COMPACT_ATOMS: atom_id res chain seq x y z
N MET A 1 26.07 -16.60 59.37
CA MET A 1 25.92 -17.28 58.07
C MET A 1 24.52 -16.94 57.55
N LEU A 2 24.39 -15.98 56.63
CA LEU A 2 23.10 -15.47 56.15
C LEU A 2 22.74 -16.15 54.83
N VAL A 3 21.67 -16.93 54.83
CA VAL A 3 21.14 -17.59 53.63
C VAL A 3 20.15 -16.63 52.95
N ILE A 4 20.61 -15.94 51.91
CA ILE A 4 19.78 -15.02 51.12
C ILE A 4 19.10 -15.84 50.02
N PHE A 5 17.87 -16.29 50.27
CA PHE A 5 16.99 -16.80 49.21
C PHE A 5 16.47 -15.62 48.38
N GLN A 6 17.18 -15.23 47.33
CA GLN A 6 16.61 -14.36 46.29
C GLN A 6 15.61 -15.19 45.48
N LYS A 7 14.31 -14.93 45.68
CA LYS A 7 13.25 -15.42 44.79
C LYS A 7 13.48 -14.83 43.39
N TYR A 8 13.95 -15.66 42.46
CA TYR A 8 14.08 -15.32 41.04
C TYR A 8 12.69 -15.13 40.41
N TYR A 9 12.16 -13.91 40.48
CA TYR A 9 10.99 -13.51 39.69
C TYR A 9 11.45 -13.29 38.24
N THR A 10 11.45 -14.35 37.44
CA THR A 10 11.77 -14.23 36.01
C THR A 10 10.66 -13.49 35.26
N PRO A 11 10.99 -12.70 34.22
CA PRO A 11 9.98 -12.01 33.41
C PRO A 11 8.96 -12.99 32.79
N ILE A 12 9.37 -14.23 32.53
CA ILE A 12 8.52 -15.32 32.04
C ILE A 12 7.37 -15.62 33.01
N ASP A 13 7.63 -15.57 34.32
CA ASP A 13 6.61 -15.81 35.35
C ASP A 13 5.52 -14.72 35.34
N ARG A 14 5.92 -13.46 35.05
CA ARG A 14 4.96 -12.36 34.83
C ARG A 14 4.12 -12.58 33.57
N PHE A 15 4.70 -13.13 32.50
CA PHE A 15 3.98 -13.47 31.27
C PHE A 15 2.98 -14.60 31.51
N ILE A 16 3.37 -15.67 32.22
CA ILE A 16 2.49 -16.82 32.53
C ILE A 16 1.30 -16.37 33.39
N ASN A 17 1.53 -15.53 34.40
CA ASN A 17 0.43 -14.97 35.19
C ASN A 17 -0.48 -14.02 34.39
N LYS A 18 0.04 -13.38 33.34
CA LYS A 18 -0.76 -12.55 32.42
C LYS A 18 -1.60 -13.41 31.46
N LEU A 19 -1.05 -14.55 31.02
CA LEU A 19 -1.71 -15.54 30.17
C LEU A 19 -2.91 -16.21 30.86
N LYS A 20 -2.81 -16.40 32.19
CA LYS A 20 -3.90 -16.95 33.03
C LYS A 20 -5.08 -16.00 33.25
N ARG A 21 -5.00 -14.73 32.87
CA ARG A 21 -6.14 -13.80 33.01
C ARG A 21 -7.23 -14.19 32.03
N LYS A 22 -8.46 -14.37 32.52
CA LYS A 22 -9.63 -14.82 31.73
C LYS A 22 -9.85 -14.03 30.43
N GLY A 23 -9.58 -12.73 30.43
CA GLY A 23 -9.69 -11.89 29.23
C GLY A 23 -8.65 -12.20 28.15
N PHE A 24 -7.45 -12.64 28.51
CA PHE A 24 -6.38 -12.96 27.56
C PHE A 24 -6.77 -14.14 26.65
N TRP A 25 -7.43 -15.15 27.21
CA TRP A 25 -7.92 -16.31 26.45
C TRP A 25 -8.99 -15.94 25.43
N LEU A 26 -9.86 -14.96 25.73
CA LEU A 26 -10.87 -14.50 24.78
C LEU A 26 -10.24 -13.86 23.55
N TYR A 27 -9.32 -12.91 23.74
CA TYR A 27 -8.64 -12.24 22.62
C TYR A 27 -7.78 -13.22 21.83
N THR A 28 -7.03 -14.08 22.52
CA THR A 28 -6.17 -15.07 21.86
C THR A 28 -7.00 -16.09 21.06
N GLY A 29 -8.15 -16.52 21.60
CA GLY A 29 -9.07 -17.40 20.90
C GLY A 29 -9.71 -16.76 19.67
N LEU A 30 -10.16 -15.50 19.77
CA LEU A 30 -10.72 -14.76 18.63
C LEU A 30 -9.69 -14.64 17.50
N ILE A 31 -8.45 -14.27 17.83
CA ILE A 31 -7.35 -14.13 16.85
C ILE A 31 -7.04 -15.49 16.19
N LEU A 32 -6.98 -16.57 16.96
CA LEU A 32 -6.73 -17.92 16.44
C LEU A 32 -7.83 -18.39 15.49
N VAL A 33 -9.10 -18.13 15.80
CA VAL A 33 -10.23 -18.48 14.94
C VAL A 33 -10.18 -17.67 13.64
N SER A 34 -9.92 -16.36 13.71
CA SER A 34 -9.78 -15.51 12.52
C SER A 34 -8.62 -15.95 11.64
N PHE A 35 -7.47 -16.27 12.23
CA PHE A 35 -6.30 -16.72 11.48
C PHE A 35 -6.51 -18.11 10.86
N GLY A 36 -7.12 -19.03 11.61
CA GLY A 36 -7.48 -20.35 11.11
C GLY A 36 -8.48 -20.29 9.95
N TYR A 37 -9.46 -19.38 10.02
CA TYR A 37 -10.41 -19.16 8.94
C TYR A 37 -9.74 -18.62 7.67
N LEU A 38 -8.78 -17.70 7.81
CA LEU A 38 -8.02 -17.16 6.70
C LEU A 38 -7.10 -18.21 6.06
N MET A 39 -6.46 -19.05 6.87
CA MET A 39 -5.70 -20.18 6.36
C MET A 39 -6.59 -21.20 5.63
N TYR A 40 -7.78 -21.47 6.18
CA TYR A 40 -8.77 -22.34 5.54
C TYR A 40 -9.28 -21.76 4.22
N SER A 41 -9.53 -20.44 4.17
CA SER A 41 -9.97 -19.79 2.94
C SER A 41 -8.90 -19.87 1.87
N ILE A 42 -7.62 -19.65 2.23
CA ILE A 42 -6.46 -19.79 1.33
C ILE A 42 -6.31 -21.21 0.80
N SER A 43 -6.46 -22.23 1.65
CA SER A 43 -6.32 -23.63 1.22
C SER A 43 -7.46 -24.11 0.31
N ASN A 44 -8.64 -23.49 0.42
CA ASN A 44 -9.83 -23.85 -0.37
C ASN A 44 -10.00 -23.02 -1.64
N LEU A 45 -9.03 -22.16 -2.03
CA LEU A 45 -9.15 -21.50 -3.33
C LEU A 45 -9.09 -22.54 -4.46
N PRO A 46 -9.95 -22.42 -5.48
CA PRO A 46 -9.82 -23.23 -6.69
C PRO A 46 -8.43 -22.99 -7.27
N ALA A 47 -7.75 -24.08 -7.64
CA ALA A 47 -6.42 -24.00 -8.22
C ALA A 47 -6.44 -23.05 -9.43
N ILE A 48 -5.71 -21.94 -9.32
CA ILE A 48 -5.53 -20.99 -10.42
C ILE A 48 -4.91 -21.80 -11.57
N PRO A 49 -5.54 -21.80 -12.77
CA PRO A 49 -4.99 -22.55 -13.89
C PRO A 49 -3.55 -22.11 -14.12
N PRO A 50 -2.62 -23.04 -14.37
CA PRO A 50 -1.22 -22.71 -14.53
C PRO A 50 -1.08 -21.64 -15.62
N PRO A 51 -0.24 -20.60 -15.40
CA PRO A 51 -0.04 -19.57 -16.42
C PRO A 51 0.38 -20.24 -17.73
N PRO A 52 -0.15 -19.80 -18.88
CA PRO A 52 0.22 -20.37 -20.16
C PRO A 52 1.74 -20.31 -20.31
N SER A 53 2.37 -21.47 -20.52
CA SER A 53 3.81 -21.56 -20.78
C SER A 53 4.21 -20.55 -21.85
N PRO A 54 5.35 -19.84 -21.75
CA PRO A 54 5.72 -18.82 -22.72
C PRO A 54 6.00 -19.48 -24.08
N ARG A 55 4.97 -19.54 -24.94
CA ARG A 55 5.13 -19.85 -26.34
C ARG A 55 5.75 -18.65 -27.02
N LYS A 56 6.91 -18.89 -27.61
CA LYS A 56 7.72 -17.96 -28.40
C LYS A 56 6.86 -17.09 -29.32
N GLN A 57 7.13 -15.79 -29.20
CA GLN A 57 6.72 -14.67 -30.03
C GLN A 57 6.34 -15.04 -31.47
N GLN A 58 5.09 -14.76 -31.86
CA GLN A 58 4.78 -14.38 -33.23
C GLN A 58 3.82 -13.18 -33.21
N LYS A 59 4.35 -12.04 -33.65
CA LYS A 59 3.63 -10.80 -33.92
C LYS A 59 2.55 -11.04 -34.97
N LYS A 60 1.32 -10.57 -34.76
CA LYS A 60 0.43 -10.13 -35.85
C LYS A 60 -0.60 -9.10 -35.36
N LYS A 61 -0.94 -8.20 -36.28
CA LYS A 61 -1.50 -6.86 -36.14
C LYS A 61 -3.03 -6.82 -35.97
N THR A 62 -3.48 -5.82 -35.20
CA THR A 62 -4.66 -4.95 -35.33
C THR A 62 -6.03 -5.53 -35.75
N LYS A 63 -7.05 -5.37 -34.89
CA LYS A 63 -8.38 -4.88 -35.31
C LYS A 63 -9.14 -4.25 -34.13
N LYS A 64 -9.68 -3.07 -34.40
CA LYS A 64 -10.49 -2.18 -33.54
C LYS A 64 -11.98 -2.58 -33.63
N GLU A 65 -12.75 -2.12 -32.66
CA GLU A 65 -14.23 -2.07 -32.53
C GLU A 65 -14.92 -3.28 -31.89
N ARG A 66 -15.47 -3.11 -30.68
CA ARG A 66 -16.87 -2.69 -30.51
C ARG A 66 -17.14 -2.28 -29.06
N ILE A 67 -17.70 -1.09 -28.91
CA ILE A 67 -18.28 -0.49 -27.70
C ILE A 67 -19.67 -1.08 -27.53
N GLU A 68 -20.08 -1.45 -26.30
CA GLU A 68 -21.43 -1.20 -25.78
C GLU A 68 -21.57 -1.64 -24.30
N LYS A 69 -21.89 -0.64 -23.48
CA LYS A 69 -22.75 -0.62 -22.27
C LYS A 69 -22.28 -1.35 -21.00
N GLU A 70 -21.86 -0.59 -19.98
CA GLU A 70 -22.69 0.13 -18.98
C GLU A 70 -23.14 -0.80 -17.85
N GLU A 71 -22.37 -0.80 -16.75
CA GLU A 71 -22.97 -0.78 -15.43
C GLU A 71 -22.30 0.37 -14.67
N GLU A 72 -23.10 1.41 -14.50
CA GLU A 72 -22.86 2.67 -13.82
C GLU A 72 -22.78 2.40 -12.31
N VAL A 73 -21.61 2.64 -11.70
CA VAL A 73 -21.49 2.80 -10.25
C VAL A 73 -21.14 4.25 -9.98
N ASP A 74 -22.17 5.01 -9.62
CA ASP A 74 -22.14 6.38 -9.15
C ASP A 74 -21.31 6.49 -7.85
N LEU A 75 -20.15 7.13 -7.93
CA LEU A 75 -19.38 7.59 -6.77
C LEU A 75 -18.69 8.93 -7.06
N GLY A 76 -19.46 10.02 -7.03
CA GLY A 76 -18.96 11.34 -6.64
C GLY A 76 -18.38 12.21 -7.76
N PRO A 77 -18.19 13.52 -7.48
CA PRO A 77 -18.15 14.55 -8.50
C PRO A 77 -16.96 14.39 -9.47
N GLU A 78 -17.30 14.36 -10.75
CA GLU A 78 -16.41 14.52 -11.90
C GLU A 78 -15.49 15.72 -11.73
N ASN A 79 -14.24 15.46 -11.34
CA ASN A 79 -13.14 16.26 -11.88
C ASN A 79 -12.58 15.47 -13.06
N PRO A 80 -12.55 16.05 -14.28
CA PRO A 80 -12.03 15.35 -15.44
C PRO A 80 -10.58 14.94 -15.16
N ALA A 81 -10.30 13.64 -15.32
CA ALA A 81 -8.94 13.14 -15.36
C ALA A 81 -8.22 13.84 -16.53
N ILE A 82 -7.49 14.90 -16.22
CA ILE A 82 -6.64 15.61 -17.17
C ILE A 82 -5.64 14.57 -17.67
N PRO A 83 -5.56 14.31 -18.99
CA PRO A 83 -4.50 13.47 -19.53
C PRO A 83 -3.17 14.16 -19.22
N ILE A 84 -2.41 13.59 -18.28
CA ILE A 84 -1.14 14.16 -17.85
C ILE A 84 -0.17 14.04 -19.02
N ASP A 85 0.21 15.18 -19.60
CA ASP A 85 1.33 15.26 -20.53
C ASP A 85 2.58 14.76 -19.81
N GLN A 86 2.99 13.52 -20.10
CA GLN A 86 4.26 12.92 -19.70
C GLN A 86 5.44 13.57 -20.47
N SER A 87 5.39 14.87 -20.67
CA SER A 87 6.46 15.59 -21.33
C SER A 87 7.69 15.52 -20.41
N ASN A 88 8.82 15.13 -20.99
CA ASN A 88 10.11 15.01 -20.28
C ASN A 88 10.57 16.33 -19.62
N ASN A 89 9.85 17.44 -19.81
CA ASN A 89 10.17 18.78 -19.34
C ASN A 89 9.44 19.18 -18.03
N HIS A 90 8.82 18.24 -17.31
CA HIS A 90 8.16 18.59 -16.05
C HIS A 90 9.17 19.02 -14.96
N VAL A 91 8.87 20.10 -14.21
CA VAL A 91 9.77 20.68 -13.18
C VAL A 91 10.17 19.62 -12.15
N VAL A 92 9.23 18.76 -11.76
CA VAL A 92 9.44 17.65 -10.80
C VAL A 92 10.49 16.64 -11.29
N ASN A 93 10.68 16.46 -12.59
CA ASN A 93 11.70 15.54 -13.10
C ASN A 93 13.13 16.02 -12.80
N SER A 94 13.33 17.33 -12.64
CA SER A 94 14.61 17.92 -12.24
C SER A 94 14.91 17.77 -10.74
N TRP A 95 13.91 17.39 -9.94
CA TRP A 95 14.06 17.31 -8.49
C TRP A 95 14.88 16.08 -8.07
N SER A 96 15.69 16.29 -7.03
CA SER A 96 16.41 15.21 -6.37
C SER A 96 15.45 14.25 -5.66
N LYS A 97 15.89 13.00 -5.41
CA LYS A 97 15.13 12.04 -4.60
C LYS A 97 14.70 12.66 -3.27
N LYS A 98 15.63 13.30 -2.54
CA LYS A 98 15.35 13.91 -1.23
C LYS A 98 14.23 14.96 -1.29
N THR A 99 14.17 15.75 -2.35
CA THR A 99 13.13 16.78 -2.53
C THR A 99 11.76 16.18 -2.83
N LEU A 100 11.69 15.09 -3.59
CA LEU A 100 10.44 14.34 -3.85
C LEU A 100 9.84 13.81 -2.54
N TYR A 101 10.62 13.10 -1.74
CA TYR A 101 10.13 12.56 -0.47
C TYR A 101 9.82 13.66 0.55
N LYS A 102 10.56 14.77 0.55
CA LYS A 102 10.25 15.92 1.40
C LYS A 102 8.92 16.56 1.04
N PHE A 103 8.61 16.65 -0.25
CA PHE A 103 7.33 17.13 -0.74
C PHE A 103 6.20 16.17 -0.30
N LEU A 104 6.34 14.86 -0.56
CA LEU A 104 5.35 13.87 -0.12
C LEU A 104 5.13 13.87 1.40
N PHE A 105 6.22 14.00 2.18
CA PHE A 105 6.15 14.09 3.63
C PHE A 105 5.33 15.30 4.12
N HIS A 106 5.49 16.46 3.46
CA HIS A 106 4.70 17.66 3.77
C HIS A 106 3.21 17.43 3.49
N GLU A 107 2.91 16.72 2.41
CA GLU A 107 1.56 16.31 2.03
C GLU A 107 1.02 15.13 2.85
N LYS A 108 1.80 14.65 3.84
CA LYS A 108 1.48 13.50 4.70
C LYS A 108 1.26 12.20 3.92
N ILE A 109 1.93 12.08 2.78
CA ILE A 109 1.93 10.89 1.93
C ILE A 109 3.25 10.15 2.16
N TYR A 110 3.13 8.86 2.47
CA TYR A 110 4.26 8.01 2.82
C TYR A 110 4.32 6.85 1.82
N PRO A 111 5.17 6.94 0.79
CA PRO A 111 5.36 5.84 -0.15
C PRO A 111 6.02 4.65 0.55
N ASP A 112 5.80 3.46 0.01
CA ASP A 112 6.40 2.24 0.54
C ASP A 112 7.93 2.24 0.35
N VAL A 113 8.65 1.50 1.20
CA VAL A 113 10.13 1.47 1.19
C VAL A 113 10.68 0.97 -0.16
N ASP A 114 9.96 0.04 -0.78
CA ASP A 114 10.34 -0.62 -2.03
C ASP A 114 9.66 -0.02 -3.27
N GLU A 115 8.95 1.10 -3.12
CA GLU A 115 8.24 1.73 -4.24
C GLU A 115 9.22 2.37 -5.23
N ASP A 116 8.97 2.16 -6.52
CA ASP A 116 9.85 2.63 -7.58
C ASP A 116 9.87 4.17 -7.66
N LEU A 117 11.06 4.72 -7.93
CA LEU A 117 11.25 6.16 -8.00
C LEU A 117 10.41 6.79 -9.13
N GLU A 118 10.14 6.05 -10.19
CA GLU A 118 9.28 6.48 -11.29
C GLU A 118 7.82 6.64 -10.85
N LEU A 119 7.31 5.71 -10.03
CA LEU A 119 5.97 5.78 -9.45
C LEU A 119 5.84 6.97 -8.50
N ILE A 120 6.83 7.15 -7.63
CA ILE A 120 6.91 8.30 -6.72
C ILE A 120 6.92 9.61 -7.49
N ARG A 121 7.68 9.72 -8.58
CA ARG A 121 7.67 10.91 -9.44
C ARG A 121 6.31 11.16 -10.04
N LYS A 122 5.65 10.13 -10.56
CA LYS A 122 4.31 10.24 -11.13
C LYS A 122 3.32 10.76 -10.09
N GLN A 123 3.36 10.22 -8.88
CA GLN A 123 2.51 10.64 -7.78
C GLN A 123 2.78 12.10 -7.37
N VAL A 124 4.05 12.50 -7.28
CA VAL A 124 4.42 13.90 -6.98
C VAL A 124 3.95 14.83 -8.08
N ILE A 125 4.05 14.45 -9.36
CA ILE A 125 3.54 15.25 -10.49
C ILE A 125 2.04 15.48 -10.36
N GLU A 126 1.28 14.41 -10.09
CA GLU A 126 -0.17 14.50 -9.93
C GLU A 126 -0.58 15.47 -8.80
N ILE A 127 0.08 15.35 -7.65
CA ILE A 127 -0.19 16.23 -6.50
C ILE A 127 0.25 17.67 -6.80
N TYR A 128 1.39 17.84 -7.46
CA TYR A 128 1.94 19.14 -7.84
C TYR A 128 0.98 19.88 -8.78
N ASP A 129 0.51 19.22 -9.84
CA ASP A 129 -0.42 19.79 -10.80
C ASP A 129 -1.79 20.08 -10.17
N PHE A 130 -2.27 19.18 -9.32
CA PHE A 130 -3.50 19.38 -8.55
C PHE A 130 -3.40 20.63 -7.65
N LYS A 131 -2.28 20.81 -6.94
CA LYS A 131 -2.05 21.99 -6.10
C LYS A 131 -1.86 23.26 -6.90
N LYS A 132 -1.18 23.18 -8.04
CA LYS A 132 -0.98 24.30 -8.95
C LYS A 132 -2.32 24.80 -9.50
N ALA A 133 -3.21 23.88 -9.87
CA ALA A 133 -4.57 24.20 -10.31
C ALA A 133 -5.42 24.85 -9.20
N ASN A 134 -5.25 24.38 -7.95
CA ASN A 134 -6.00 24.87 -6.80
C ASN A 134 -5.36 26.08 -6.07
N GLY A 135 -4.21 26.57 -6.53
CA GLY A 135 -3.50 27.70 -5.92
C GLY A 135 -2.98 27.45 -4.49
N THR A 136 -2.87 26.19 -4.06
CA THR A 136 -2.39 25.78 -2.72
C THR A 136 -0.97 25.25 -2.73
N LEU A 137 -0.25 25.48 -3.84
CA LEU A 137 1.14 25.09 -3.98
C LEU A 137 2.03 26.03 -3.18
N ASP A 138 2.87 25.49 -2.30
CA ASP A 138 3.81 26.31 -1.53
C ASP A 138 4.82 26.99 -2.48
N GLU A 139 5.09 28.28 -2.25
CA GLU A 139 6.01 29.10 -3.06
C GLU A 139 7.42 28.50 -3.20
N LYS A 140 7.81 27.65 -2.25
CA LYS A 140 9.09 26.96 -2.24
C LYS A 140 9.28 25.98 -3.41
N TYR A 141 8.19 25.53 -4.02
CA TYR A 141 8.19 24.51 -5.08
C TYR A 141 7.72 25.05 -6.44
N ILE A 142 7.43 26.35 -6.53
CA ILE A 142 7.16 27.09 -7.77
C ILE A 142 8.48 27.34 -8.51
#